data_AF-H6QZE8-F1
#
_entry.id   AF-H6QZE8-F1
#
_cell.length_a   1.000
_cell.length_b   1.000
_cell.length_c   1.000
_cell.angle_alpha   90.00
_cell.angle_beta   90.00
_cell.angle_gamma   90.00
#
_symmetry.space_group_name_H-M   'P 1'
#
loop_
_entity.id
_entity.type
_entity.pdbx_description
1 polymer ?
#
loop_
_entity_poly.entity_id
_entity_poly.type
_entity_poly.pdbx_seq_one_letter_code
_entity_poly.pdbx_strand_id
1 'polypeptide(L)' 'MKCTRPLHQAWYMPATCPSCSWPTPTAVSTHGTVRYLRCVCGQWIVCAEGAVVAAPGSGGFAGVGGARPDTPARADR' A
#
# COMPACT_ATOMS: atom_id res chain seq x y z
N MET A 1 -8.77 -41.07 -1.60
CA MET A 1 -8.08 -39.97 -0.91
C MET A 1 -8.03 -38.81 -1.89
N LYS A 2 -8.92 -37.84 -1.69
CA LYS A 2 -9.48 -36.99 -2.75
C LYS A 2 -8.79 -35.61 -2.72
N CYS A 3 -7.95 -35.38 -3.73
CA CYS A 3 -7.47 -34.09 -4.25
C CYS A 3 -7.54 -32.87 -3.31
N THR A 4 -6.53 -32.69 -2.47
CA THR A 4 -6.24 -31.38 -1.86
C THR A 4 -5.67 -30.48 -2.96
N ARG A 5 -6.54 -29.87 -3.76
CA ARG A 5 -6.16 -28.84 -4.74
C ARG A 5 -5.36 -27.78 -3.98
N PRO A 6 -4.14 -27.44 -4.40
CA PRO A 6 -3.42 -26.38 -3.72
C PRO A 6 -4.11 -25.05 -4.05
N LEU A 7 -4.85 -24.49 -3.11
CA LEU A 7 -5.40 -23.12 -3.19
C LEU A 7 -4.29 -22.05 -3.21
N HIS A 8 -3.00 -22.43 -3.16
CA HIS A 8 -1.87 -21.52 -3.20
C HIS A 8 -1.62 -20.87 -4.58
N GLN A 9 -2.36 -21.26 -5.62
CA GLN A 9 -2.27 -20.66 -6.96
C GLN A 9 -3.52 -19.87 -7.35
N ALA A 10 -4.33 -19.43 -6.38
CA ALA A 10 -5.23 -18.30 -6.62
C ALA A 10 -4.37 -17.05 -6.77
N TRP A 11 -3.74 -16.94 -7.94
CA TRP A 11 -3.29 -15.73 -8.60
C TRP A 11 -2.85 -14.66 -7.60
N TYR A 12 -1.65 -14.83 -7.03
CA TYR A 12 -0.89 -13.70 -6.52
C TYR A 12 -0.57 -12.82 -7.73
N MET A 13 -1.55 -12.04 -8.18
CA MET A 13 -1.26 -10.82 -8.92
C MET A 13 -0.81 -9.84 -7.85
N PRO A 14 0.49 -9.53 -7.75
CA PRO A 14 0.90 -8.47 -6.86
C PRO A 14 0.29 -7.18 -7.40
N ALA A 15 -0.69 -6.64 -6.68
CA ALA A 15 -1.33 -5.40 -7.05
C ALA A 15 -0.25 -4.32 -7.16
N THR A 16 -0.02 -3.75 -8.34
CA THR A 16 0.97 -2.68 -8.49
C THR A 16 0.44 -1.42 -7.81
N CYS A 17 1.29 -0.73 -7.05
CA CYS A 17 0.88 0.52 -6.43
C CYS A 17 0.59 1.58 -7.51
N PRO A 18 -0.61 2.17 -7.57
CA PRO A 18 -0.94 3.17 -8.59
C PRO A 18 -0.20 4.50 -8.37
N SER A 19 0.39 4.74 -7.19
CA SER A 19 1.06 6.01 -6.86
C SER A 19 2.55 6.04 -7.21
N CYS A 20 3.27 4.92 -7.05
CA CYS A 20 4.72 4.86 -7.30
C CYS A 20 5.14 3.70 -8.20
N SER A 21 4.17 2.98 -8.78
CA SER A 21 4.40 1.82 -9.64
C SER A 21 5.18 0.68 -8.99
N TRP A 22 5.27 0.65 -7.65
CA TRP A 22 5.93 -0.44 -6.94
C TRP A 22 5.20 -1.76 -7.18
N PRO A 23 5.89 -2.80 -7.69
CA PRO A 23 5.23 -4.00 -8.20
C PRO A 23 4.73 -4.93 -7.09
N THR A 24 5.31 -4.89 -5.89
CA THR A 24 5.04 -5.86 -4.81
C THR A 24 4.72 -5.22 -3.46
N PRO A 25 3.53 -4.61 -3.30
CA PRO A 25 3.07 -4.13 -1.98
C PRO A 25 2.93 -5.28 -0.99
N THR A 26 3.33 -5.04 0.25
CA THR A 26 3.36 -6.04 1.32
C THR A 26 1.97 -6.25 1.89
N ALA A 27 1.50 -7.49 2.01
CA ALA A 27 0.26 -7.77 2.72
C ALA A 27 0.42 -7.56 4.23
N VAL A 28 -0.43 -6.72 4.82
CA VAL A 28 -0.44 -6.42 6.25
C VAL A 28 -1.54 -7.21 6.97
N SER A 29 -2.72 -7.33 6.36
CA SER A 29 -3.84 -8.09 6.91
C SER A 29 -4.68 -8.72 5.81
N THR A 30 -5.39 -9.80 6.13
CA THR A 30 -6.31 -10.50 5.22
C THR A 30 -7.59 -10.88 5.97
N HIS A 31 -8.73 -10.54 5.38
CA HIS A 31 -10.07 -10.86 5.89
C HIS A 31 -10.88 -11.51 4.76
N GLY A 32 -10.95 -12.84 4.76
CA GLY A 32 -11.60 -13.61 3.69
C GLY A 32 -10.91 -13.39 2.35
N THR A 33 -11.65 -12.91 1.35
CA THR A 33 -11.12 -12.57 0.02
C THR A 33 -10.50 -11.17 -0.06
N VAL A 34 -10.56 -10.39 1.03
CA VAL A 34 -10.04 -9.03 1.10
C VAL A 34 -8.62 -9.03 1.69
N ARG A 35 -7.68 -8.35 1.03
CA ARG A 35 -6.30 -8.16 1.46
C ARG A 35 -5.99 -6.67 1.59
N TYR A 36 -5.41 -6.30 2.72
CA TYR A 36 -4.92 -4.96 3.00
C TYR A 36 -3.42 -4.96 2.78
N LEU A 37 -2.96 -4.23 1.76
CA LEU A 37 -1.56 -4.14 1.37
C LEU A 37 -0.99 -2.77 1.69
N ARG A 38 0.31 -2.72 1.96
CA ARG A 38 1.08 -1.51 2.19
C ARG A 38 2.21 -1.41 1.19
N CYS A 39 2.27 -0.28 0.49
CA CYS A 39 3.38 0.03 -0.40
C CYS A 39 4.52 0.71 0.36
N VAL A 40 5.76 0.53 -0.13
CA VAL A 40 6.97 1.20 0.36
C VAL A 40 6.89 2.74 0.27
N CYS A 41 6.09 3.29 -0.65
CA CYS A 41 5.85 4.74 -0.73
C CYS A 41 4.91 5.27 0.38
N GLY A 42 4.40 4.38 1.24
CA GLY A 42 3.48 4.77 2.29
C GLY A 42 2.04 4.95 1.82
N GLN A 43 1.59 4.22 0.80
CA GLN A 43 0.18 4.15 0.40
C GLN A 43 -0.46 2.79 0.74
N TRP A 44 -1.74 2.83 1.13
CA TRP A 44 -2.54 1.64 1.46
C TRP A 44 -3.31 1.18 0.23
N ILE A 45 -3.40 -0.12 -0.01
CA ILE A 45 -4.12 -0.68 -1.16
C ILE A 45 -5.01 -1.79 -0.63
N VAL A 46 -6.28 -1.79 -1.02
CA VAL A 46 -7.23 -2.86 -0.67
C VAL A 46 -7.51 -3.67 -1.92
N CYS A 47 -7.29 -4.97 -1.82
CA CYS A 47 -7.60 -5.92 -2.89
C CYS A 47 -8.73 -6.83 -2.43
N ALA A 48 -9.72 -7.09 -3.28
CA ALA A 48 -10.73 -8.13 -3.06
C ALA A 48 -10.75 -9.07 -4.27
N GLU A 49 -10.76 -10.38 -4.02
CA GLU A 49 -10.80 -11.41 -5.08
C GLU A 49 -9.68 -11.27 -6.14
N GLY A 50 -8.55 -10.68 -5.76
CA GLY A 50 -7.39 -10.46 -6.64
C GLY A 50 -7.44 -9.16 -7.45
N ALA A 51 -8.48 -8.34 -7.32
CA ALA A 51 -8.58 -7.02 -7.93
C ALA A 51 -8.37 -5.90 -6.89
N VAL A 52 -7.73 -4.79 -7.29
CA VAL A 52 -7.65 -3.59 -6.46
C VAL A 52 -9.03 -2.94 -6.42
N VAL A 53 -9.66 -2.95 -5.24
CA VAL A 53 -11.00 -2.36 -5.03
C VAL A 53 -10.93 -0.98 -4.40
N ALA A 54 -9.83 -0.66 -3.72
CA ALA A 54 -9.57 0.69 -3.23
C ALA A 54 -8.08 0.99 -3.23
N ALA A 55 -7.75 2.19 -3.70
CA ALA A 55 -6.44 2.79 -3.56
C ALA A 55 -6.62 4.29 -3.25
N PRO A 56 -5.63 4.94 -2.63
CA PRO A 56 -5.58 6.38 -2.52
C PRO A 56 -5.91 7.01 -3.86
N GLY A 57 -6.81 7.99 -3.85
CA GLY A 57 -6.90 8.91 -4.98
C GLY A 57 -5.52 9.54 -5.21
N SER A 58 -5.27 9.98 -6.43
CA SER A 58 -4.05 10.73 -6.80
C SER A 58 -3.77 11.98 -5.95
N GLY A 59 -4.71 12.37 -5.07
CA GLY A 59 -4.44 13.24 -3.93
C GLY A 59 -3.68 12.47 -2.86
N GLY A 60 -2.35 12.45 -2.98
CA GLY A 60 -1.48 11.81 -2.01
C GLY A 60 -1.82 12.29 -0.61
N PHE A 61 -2.15 11.35 0.29
CA PHE A 61 -1.87 11.58 1.70
C PHE A 61 -0.34 11.55 1.78
N ALA A 62 0.28 12.70 1.51
CA ALA A 62 1.60 12.99 2.01
C ALA A 62 1.45 12.70 3.50
N GLY A 63 2.07 11.61 3.95
CA GLY A 63 2.25 11.42 5.37
C GLY A 63 2.76 12.75 5.90
N VAL A 64 2.23 13.19 7.04
CA VAL A 64 2.83 14.25 7.82
C VAL A 64 4.21 13.74 8.29
N GLY A 65 5.13 13.53 7.35
CA GLY A 65 6.55 13.46 7.56
C GLY A 65 6.93 14.91 7.79
N GLY A 66 7.18 15.21 9.06
CA GLY A 66 7.16 16.55 9.59
C GLY A 66 7.82 17.57 8.68
N ALA A 67 7.03 18.56 8.27
CA ALA A 67 7.57 19.90 8.15
C ALA A 67 8.03 20.30 9.56
N ARG A 68 9.26 19.93 9.91
CA ARG A 68 10.00 20.64 10.94
C ARG A 68 10.22 22.02 10.35
N PRO A 69 9.63 23.10 10.88
CA PRO A 69 10.01 24.43 10.43
C PRO A 69 11.49 24.61 10.78
N ASP A 70 12.28 24.85 9.75
CA ASP A 70 13.70 25.11 9.82
C ASP A 70 13.87 26.51 10.44
N THR A 71 13.87 26.61 11.77
CA THR A 71 14.43 27.78 12.46
C THR A 71 15.94 27.74 12.20
N PRO A 72 16.50 28.71 11.46
CA PRO A 72 17.01 29.89 12.14
C PRO A 72 16.96 31.19 11.31
N ALA A 73 16.52 32.28 11.93
CA ALA A 73 17.00 33.60 11.57
C ALA A 73 17.42 34.33 12.85
N ARG A 74 18.70 34.15 13.21
CA ARG A 74 19.40 35.20 13.96
C ARG A 74 19.50 36.39 13.01
N ALA A 75 18.81 37.49 13.33
CA ALA A 75 19.14 38.81 12.82
C ALA A 75 19.67 39.60 14.01
N ASP A 76 20.94 40.00 13.92
CA ASP A 76 21.52 40.98 14.82
C ASP A 76 20.90 42.35 14.50
N ARG A 77 20.52 43.08 15.55
CA ARG A 77 20.59 44.53 15.65
C ARG A 77 20.28 44.97 17.07
#